data_AF-A0A4V2B0T8-F1
#
_entry.id   AF-A0A4V2B0T8-F1
#
_cell.length_a   1.000
_cell.length_b   1.000
_cell.length_c   1.000
_cell.angle_alpha   90.00
_cell.angle_beta   90.00
_cell.angle_gamma   90.00
#
_symmetry.space_group_name_H-M   'P 1'
#
loop_
_entity.id
_entity.type
_entity.pdbx_description
1 polymer ?
#
loop_
_entity_poly.entity_id
_entity_poly.type
_entity_poly.pdbx_seq_one_letter_code
_entity_poly.pdbx_strand_id
1 'polypeptide(L)' 'MELSAPVFSILSSLVDERAGLHYGLLDKDVLQDKASARAQEAGFSSLLDYYY' A
#
# COMPACT_ATOMS: atom_id res chain seq x y z
N MET A 1 -0.72 6.32 8.43
CA MET A 1 0.54 6.57 7.69
C MET A 1 0.16 7.27 6.39
N GLU A 2 1.01 8.16 5.87
CA GLU A 2 0.71 8.82 4.59
C GLU A 2 1.12 7.91 3.42
N LEU A 3 0.20 7.68 2.48
CA LEU A 3 0.50 7.00 1.24
C LEU A 3 0.76 8.02 0.13
N SER A 4 2.04 8.24 -0.16
CA SER A 4 2.47 9.09 -1.27
C SER A 4 2.10 8.47 -2.63
N ALA A 5 1.91 9.30 -3.65
CA ALA A 5 1.61 8.84 -5.01
C ALA A 5 2.58 7.76 -5.55
N PRO A 6 3.92 7.89 -5.40
CA PRO A 6 4.83 6.85 -5.86
C PRO A 6 4.70 5.52 -5.08
N VAL A 7 4.49 5.56 -3.75
CA VAL A 7 4.31 4.34 -2.95
C VAL A 7 2.98 3.66 -3.27
N PHE A 8 1.92 4.44 -3.53
CA PHE A 8 0.65 3.90 -4.02
C PHE A 8 0.84 3.11 -5.32
N SER A 9 1.51 3.69 -6.32
CA SER A 9 1.76 3.02 -7.60
C SER A 9 2.58 1.73 -7.44
N ILE A 10 3.57 1.71 -6.55
CA ILE A 10 4.36 0.50 -6.28
C ILE A 10 3.47 -0.58 -5.65
N LEU A 11 2.76 -0.25 -4.57
CA LEU A 11 1.92 -1.22 -3.86
C LEU A 11 0.77 -1.73 -4.74
N SER A 12 0.13 -0.85 -5.51
CA SER A 12 -0.95 -1.26 -6.43
C SER A 12 -0.45 -2.23 -7.49
N SER A 13 0.73 -1.97 -8.09
CA SER A 13 1.31 -2.86 -9.09
C SER A 13 1.70 -4.21 -8.50
N LEU A 14 2.28 -4.25 -7.29
CA LEU A 14 2.62 -5.51 -6.63
C LEU A 14 1.39 -6.37 -6.34
N VAL A 15 0.29 -5.74 -5.93
CA VAL A 15 -0.96 -6.45 -5.65
C VAL A 15 -1.62 -6.92 -6.95
N ASP A 16 -1.55 -6.12 -8.00
CA ASP A 16 -2.02 -6.50 -9.35
C ASP A 16 -1.22 -7.71 -9.87
N GLU A 17 0.10 -7.68 -9.80
CA GLU A 17 0.97 -8.78 -10.25
C GLU A 17 0.79 -10.06 -9.42
N ARG A 18 0.56 -9.94 -8.12
CA ARG A 18 0.48 -11.11 -7.22
C ARG A 18 -0.92 -11.71 -7.12
N ALA A 19 -1.96 -10.88 -7.19
CA ALA A 19 -3.34 -11.27 -6.90
C ALA A 19 -4.33 -10.95 -8.04
N GLY A 20 -3.90 -10.25 -9.10
CA GLY A 20 -4.77 -9.79 -10.18
C GLY A 20 -5.77 -8.72 -9.74
N LEU A 21 -5.49 -8.03 -8.62
CA LEU A 21 -6.37 -7.02 -8.05
C LEU A 21 -5.87 -5.61 -8.42
N HIS A 22 -6.68 -4.92 -9.21
CA HIS A 22 -6.39 -3.56 -9.64
C HIS A 22 -6.95 -2.54 -8.64
N TYR A 23 -6.10 -1.68 -8.09
CA TYR A 23 -6.51 -0.56 -7.25
C TYR A 23 -6.46 0.74 -8.04
N GLY A 24 -7.62 1.38 -8.23
CA GLY A 24 -7.72 2.69 -8.85
C GLY A 24 -7.51 3.83 -7.84
N LEU A 25 -7.51 5.07 -8.34
CA LEU A 25 -7.41 6.26 -7.48
C LEU A 25 -8.56 6.38 -6.47
N LEU A 26 -9.75 5.85 -6.81
CA LEU A 26 -10.91 5.80 -5.92
C LEU A 26 -10.72 4.80 -4.78
N ASP A 27 -9.86 3.80 -4.96
CA ASP A 27 -9.56 2.78 -3.96
C ASP A 27 -8.29 3.11 -3.17
N LYS A 28 -7.72 4.30 -3.38
CA LYS A 28 -6.48 4.74 -2.72
C LYS A 28 -6.60 4.67 -1.21
N ASP A 29 -7.70 5.16 -0.65
CA ASP A 29 -7.94 5.16 0.79
C ASP A 29 -8.04 3.73 1.33
N VAL A 30 -8.68 2.82 0.58
CA VAL A 30 -8.80 1.40 0.94
C VAL A 30 -7.43 0.72 0.97
N LEU A 31 -6.60 0.95 -0.06
CA LEU A 31 -5.25 0.41 -0.12
C LEU A 31 -4.38 0.99 0.99
N GLN A 32 -4.49 2.30 1.25
CA GLN A 32 -3.77 2.99 2.31
C GLN A 32 -4.12 2.43 3.70
N ASP A 33 -5.40 2.21 4.00
CA ASP A 33 -5.84 1.68 5.29
C ASP A 33 -5.33 0.25 5.50
N LYS A 34 -5.46 -0.61 4.49
CA LYS A 34 -4.98 -2.00 4.55
C LYS A 34 -3.47 -2.08 4.71
N ALA A 35 -2.73 -1.31 3.91
CA ALA A 35 -1.28 -1.28 3.97
C ALA A 35 -0.80 -0.70 5.30
N SER A 36 -1.46 0.34 5.81
CA SER A 36 -1.11 0.96 7.09
C SER A 36 -1.32 0.00 8.25
N ALA A 37 -2.46 -0.71 8.28
CA ALA A 37 -2.72 -1.72 9.29
C ALA A 37 -1.63 -2.81 9.27
N ARG A 38 -1.29 -3.34 8.09
CA ARG A 38 -0.26 -4.39 7.94
C ARG A 38 1.14 -3.92 8.31
N ALA A 39 1.53 -2.72 7.90
CA ALA A 39 2.80 -2.13 8.26
C ALA A 39 2.91 -1.95 9.78
N GLN A 40 1.84 -1.50 10.43
CA GLN A 40 1.81 -1.32 11.89
C GLN A 40 1.89 -2.65 12.65
N GLU A 41 1.18 -3.68 12.17
CA GLU A 41 1.27 -5.04 12.72
C GLU A 41 2.68 -5.63 12.60
N ALA A 42 3.39 -5.29 11.53
CA ALA A 42 4.78 -5.69 11.32
C ALA A 42 5.80 -4.78 12.05
N GLY A 43 5.33 -3.76 12.78
CA GLY A 43 6.17 -2.86 13.58
C GLY A 43 6.77 -1.68 12.81
N PHE A 44 6.35 -1.46 11.56
CA PHE A 44 6.82 -0.35 10.74
C PHE A 44 6.02 0.94 11.01
N SER A 45 6.71 2.06 11.02
CA SER A 45 6.13 3.41 11.17
C SER A 45 5.86 4.11 9.83
N SER A 46 6.32 3.53 8.72
CA SER A 46 6.19 4.08 7.38
C SER A 46 5.85 2.99 6.37
N LEU A 47 4.98 3.32 5.41
CA LEU A 47 4.66 2.43 4.29
C LEU A 47 5.84 2.25 3.33
N LEU A 48 6.75 3.22 3.28
CA LEU A 48 7.98 3.10 2.50
C LEU A 48 8.96 2.11 3.15
N ASP A 49 9.12 2.18 4.47
CA ASP A 49 9.96 1.24 5.23
C ASP A 49 9.39 -0.18 5.18
N TYR A 50 8.06 -0.32 5.10
CA TYR A 50 7.40 -1.62 4.93
C TYR A 50 7.66 -2.25 3.55
N TYR A 51 7.93 -1.43 2.53
CA TYR A 51 8.24 -1.91 1.18
C TYR A 51 9.72 -2.30 1.01
N TYR A 52 10.65 -1.62 1.69
CA TYR A 52 12.08 -1.86 1.63
C TYR A 52 12.52 -3.06 2.48
#